data_AF-A0A6L2KQA4-F1
#
_entry.id   AF-A0A6L2KQA4-F1
#
_cell.length_a   1.000
_cell.length_b   1.000
_cell.length_c   1.000
_cell.angle_alpha   90.00
_cell.angle_beta   90.00
_cell.angle_gamma   90.00
#
_symmetry.space_group_name_H-M   'P 1'
#
loop_
_entity.id
_entity.type
_entity.pdbx_description
1 polymer ?
#
loop_
_entity_poly.entity_id
_entity_poly.type
_entity_poly.pdbx_seq_one_letter_code
_entity_poly.pdbx_strand_id
1 'polypeptide(L)'
;METLNEDEIQDSFPDKHLMAVQVWETVKDPWYVDYTNFLVSKIIPHGLTYHLRKKSLSDIKHYIWDDPYLFKSCPDEIIRRCVFGKELREILEHYHTGPTEGHYGVDITARKVFEYGFYWPTIFRDVTRYIRDCDAWNLSFFTKKYILVAVDYVSKWVEAEALPTNDARVVVKFLQKSFSRFGVPKALISDHETHIYKSLLEKTLKKYGVTHRLATPYHPQTSGQTKNTNRAIKRILERIVNENRKEWADKLDDAL
;
A
#
# COMPACT_ATOMS: atom_id res chain seq x y z
N MET A 1 37.68 78.41 21.99
CA MET A 1 37.17 77.57 23.08
C MET A 1 35.77 77.16 22.64
N GLU A 2 35.70 76.16 21.77
CA GLU A 2 34.45 75.57 21.30
C GLU A 2 34.07 74.48 22.29
N THR A 3 32.90 74.60 22.91
CA THR A 3 32.33 73.59 23.79
C THR A 3 31.41 72.69 22.97
N LEU A 4 31.80 71.42 22.87
CA LEU A 4 31.01 70.33 22.31
C LEU A 4 29.74 70.14 23.16
N ASN A 5 28.57 70.26 22.54
CA ASN A 5 27.33 69.75 23.11
C ASN A 5 27.19 68.32 22.60
N GLU A 6 27.34 67.35 23.49
CA GLU A 6 27.02 65.94 23.24
C GLU A 6 25.49 65.82 23.21
N ASP A 7 24.90 65.95 22.03
CA ASP A 7 23.51 65.55 21.82
C ASP A 7 23.41 64.03 22.00
N GLU A 8 22.60 63.61 22.97
CA GLU A 8 22.25 62.21 23.23
C GLU A 8 21.84 61.52 21.93
N ILE A 9 22.58 60.48 21.52
CA ILE A 9 22.18 59.61 20.44
C ILE A 9 20.92 58.87 20.90
N GLN A 10 19.77 59.24 20.33
CA GLN A 10 18.51 58.57 20.54
C GLN A 10 18.61 57.11 20.04
N ASP A 11 18.84 56.17 20.97
CA ASP A 11 18.98 54.73 20.71
C ASP A 11 17.62 54.05 20.48
N SER A 12 16.81 54.62 19.58
CA SER A 12 15.55 54.03 19.15
C SER A 12 15.49 53.94 17.62
N PHE A 13 15.80 52.76 17.10
CA PHE A 13 15.55 52.41 15.71
C PHE A 13 14.03 52.43 15.43
N PRO A 14 13.56 53.10 14.35
CA PRO A 14 12.13 53.17 14.03
C PRO A 14 11.57 51.89 13.38
N ASP A 15 12.37 50.83 13.23
CA ASP A 15 11.96 49.58 12.58
C ASP A 15 11.85 48.40 13.55
N LYS A 16 11.14 48.60 14.67
CA LYS A 16 10.61 47.48 15.49
C LYS A 16 9.41 46.76 14.84
N HIS A 17 9.36 46.72 13.52
CA HIS A 17 8.57 45.72 12.82
C HIS A 17 9.52 44.57 12.48
N LEU A 18 9.74 43.69 13.47
CA LEU A 18 10.13 42.32 13.15
C LEU A 18 9.09 41.87 12.13
N MET A 19 9.51 41.66 10.88
CA MET A 19 8.65 41.16 9.82
C MET A 19 8.20 39.78 10.28
N ALA A 20 7.09 39.72 11.01
CA ALA A 20 6.33 38.51 11.22
C ALA A 20 5.89 38.10 9.82
N VAL A 21 6.66 37.19 9.22
CA VAL A 21 6.26 36.53 7.98
C VAL A 21 4.95 35.86 8.32
N GLN A 22 3.86 36.50 7.92
CA GLN A 22 2.52 36.01 8.12
C GLN A 22 2.36 34.88 7.12
N VAL A 23 2.81 33.68 7.50
CA VAL A 23 2.66 32.46 6.72
C VAL A 23 1.17 32.14 6.71
N TRP A 24 0.48 32.59 5.66
CA TRP A 24 -0.93 32.34 5.42
C TRP A 24 -1.13 31.00 4.69
N GLU A 25 -0.49 29.93 5.14
CA GLU A 25 -0.94 28.58 4.77
C GLU A 25 -1.04 27.76 6.04
N THR A 26 -2.13 27.01 6.19
CA THR A 26 -2.43 26.12 7.32
C THR A 26 -1.49 24.92 7.34
N VAL A 27 -0.19 25.16 7.43
CA VAL A 27 0.80 24.15 7.79
C VAL A 27 0.52 23.84 9.25
N LYS A 28 -0.11 22.69 9.53
CA LYS A 28 -0.16 22.17 10.90
C LYS A 28 1.26 22.19 11.44
N ASP A 29 1.46 22.75 12.62
CA ASP A 29 2.75 22.73 13.28
C ASP A 29 3.26 21.28 13.41
N PRO A 30 4.59 21.05 13.27
CA PRO A 30 5.17 19.75 13.53
C PRO A 30 4.74 19.18 14.88
N TRP A 31 4.50 17.87 14.94
CA TRP A 31 4.06 17.20 16.17
C TRP A 31 5.05 17.38 17.35
N TYR A 32 6.29 17.77 17.04
CA TYR A 32 7.39 17.93 17.97
C TYR A 32 7.75 19.39 18.30
N VAL A 33 6.95 20.39 17.92
CA VAL A 33 7.24 21.82 18.19
C VAL A 33 7.50 22.10 19.67
N ASP A 34 6.73 21.50 20.56
CA ASP A 34 6.93 21.68 22.00
C ASP A 34 8.27 21.09 22.47
N TYR A 35 8.73 20.02 21.82
CA TYR A 35 9.99 19.37 22.17
C TYR A 35 11.16 20.23 21.72
N THR A 36 11.09 20.81 20.52
CA THR A 36 12.12 21.71 20.00
C THR A 36 12.18 23.00 20.81
N ASN A 37 11.02 23.60 21.14
CA ASN A 37 10.96 24.79 21.99
C ASN A 37 11.58 24.55 23.37
N PHE A 38 11.34 23.38 23.96
CA PHE A 38 11.95 23.02 25.23
C PHE A 38 13.46 22.74 25.08
N LEU A 39 13.90 22.04 24.03
CA LEU A 39 15.31 21.72 23.83
C LEU A 39 16.16 22.98 23.65
N VAL A 40 15.68 23.94 22.85
CA VAL A 40 16.35 25.21 22.55
C VAL A 40 16.22 26.21 23.69
N SER A 41 14.99 26.50 24.12
CA SER A 41 14.70 27.67 24.97
C SER A 41 14.34 27.31 26.41
N LYS A 42 14.27 26.02 26.75
CA LYS A 42 13.77 25.51 28.06
C LYS A 42 12.34 25.97 28.39
N ILE A 43 11.58 26.38 27.37
CA ILE A 43 10.19 26.80 27.52
C ILE A 43 9.32 25.54 27.63
N ILE A 44 8.49 25.49 28.66
CA ILE A 44 7.55 24.39 28.89
C ILE A 44 6.16 24.86 28.43
N PRO A 45 5.44 24.08 27.60
CA PRO A 45 4.10 24.45 27.17
C PRO A 45 3.17 24.69 28.36
N HIS A 46 2.47 25.83 28.33
CA HIS A 46 1.50 26.17 29.35
C HIS A 46 0.23 25.32 29.22
N GLY A 47 -0.45 25.03 30.33
CA GLY A 47 -1.70 24.27 30.33
C GLY A 47 -1.58 22.74 30.41
N LEU A 48 -0.36 22.19 30.50
CA LEU A 48 -0.16 20.75 30.73
C LEU A 48 -0.48 20.34 32.18
N THR A 49 -1.17 19.21 32.34
CA THR A 49 -1.32 18.57 33.66
C THR A 49 0.03 18.09 34.18
N TYR A 50 0.15 17.91 35.51
CA TYR A 50 1.39 17.41 36.13
C TYR A 50 1.87 16.09 35.50
N HIS A 51 0.96 15.15 35.27
CA HIS A 51 1.28 13.85 34.68
C HIS A 51 1.77 13.96 33.24
N LEU A 52 1.12 14.78 32.41
CA LEU A 52 1.53 15.01 31.03
C LEU A 52 2.89 15.71 30.97
N ARG A 53 3.12 16.72 31.81
CA ARG A 53 4.41 17.41 31.90
C ARG A 53 5.53 16.46 32.28
N LYS A 54 5.34 15.63 33.32
CA LYS A 54 6.34 14.66 33.77
C LYS A 54 6.65 13.64 32.66
N LYS A 55 5.63 13.17 31.94
CA LYS A 55 5.80 12.27 30.79
C LYS A 55 6.59 12.94 29.68
N SER A 56 6.20 14.14 29.24
CA SER A 56 6.91 14.88 28.18
C SER A 56 8.37 15.11 28.53
N LEU A 57 8.68 15.54 29.76
CA LEU A 57 10.07 15.72 30.20
C LEU A 57 10.87 14.42 30.23
N SER A 58 10.21 13.28 30.45
CA SER A 58 10.85 11.97 30.34
C SER A 58 11.13 11.63 28.87
N ASP A 59 10.13 11.83 28.00
CA ASP A 59 10.21 11.49 26.58
C ASP A 59 11.27 12.35 25.86
N ILE A 60 11.34 13.65 26.15
CA ILE A 60 12.27 14.62 25.56
C ILE A 60 13.74 14.22 25.75
N LYS A 61 14.09 13.48 26.81
CA LYS A 61 15.47 13.02 27.05
C LYS A 61 16.01 12.13 25.92
N HIS A 62 15.12 11.53 25.15
CA HIS A 62 15.46 10.68 24.02
C HIS A 62 15.53 11.46 22.70
N TYR A 63 15.41 12.79 22.73
CA TYR A 63 15.45 13.62 21.54
C TYR A 63 16.63 14.58 21.57
N ILE A 64 17.19 14.84 20.39
CA ILE A 64 18.33 15.71 20.15
C ILE A 64 17.90 16.71 19.09
N TRP A 65 18.00 18.01 19.40
CA TRP A 65 17.77 19.06 18.43
C TRP A 65 19.09 19.45 17.78
N ASP A 66 19.14 19.33 16.46
CA ASP A 66 20.27 19.73 15.61
C ASP A 66 19.69 20.44 14.39
N ASP A 67 19.62 21.77 14.48
CA ASP A 67 18.88 22.63 13.57
C ASP A 67 19.20 22.33 12.08
N PRO A 68 18.18 22.13 11.21
CA PRO A 68 16.74 22.31 11.43
C PRO A 68 15.98 21.02 11.83
N TYR A 69 16.70 19.96 12.22
CA TYR A 69 16.14 18.63 12.40
C TYR A 69 16.08 18.20 13.87
N LEU A 70 15.01 17.48 14.19
CA LEU A 70 14.90 16.76 15.44
C LEU A 70 15.30 15.31 15.21
N PHE A 71 16.14 14.77 16.08
CA PHE A 71 16.54 13.37 16.08
C PHE A 71 16.03 12.66 17.33
N LYS A 72 15.74 11.37 17.22
CA LYS A 72 15.33 10.51 18.33
C LYS A 72 16.34 9.38 18.50
N SER A 73 16.86 9.23 19.72
CA SER A 73 17.56 8.03 20.17
C SER A 73 16.55 6.91 20.40
N CYS A 74 16.71 5.81 19.68
CA CYS A 74 15.88 4.62 19.85
C CYS A 74 16.56 3.57 20.75
N PRO A 75 15.80 2.59 21.28
CA PRO A 75 16.36 1.54 22.15
C PRO A 75 17.38 0.62 21.48
N ASP A 76 17.38 0.58 20.14
CA ASP A 76 18.36 -0.14 19.32
C ASP A 76 19.63 0.67 19.06
N GLU A 77 19.85 1.75 19.81
CA GLU A 77 21.01 2.66 19.73
C GLU A 77 21.12 3.43 18.40
N ILE A 78 20.15 3.26 17.49
CA ILE A 78 20.10 3.99 16.23
C ILE A 78 19.38 5.32 16.43
N ILE A 79 20.05 6.40 16.06
CA ILE A 79 19.48 7.74 16.03
C ILE A 79 18.70 7.92 14.73
N ARG A 80 17.44 8.37 14.83
CA ARG A 80 16.54 8.53 13.69
C ARG A 80 16.01 9.95 13.57
N ARG A 81 15.99 10.50 12.36
CA ARG A 81 15.44 11.82 12.06
C ARG A 81 13.91 11.80 12.19
N CYS A 82 13.37 12.74 12.93
CA CYS A 82 11.94 12.93 13.11
C CYS A 82 11.36 13.61 11.87
N VAL A 83 10.29 13.04 11.32
CA VAL A 83 9.66 13.52 10.09
C VAL A 83 8.23 14.01 10.36
N PHE A 84 7.78 15.00 9.59
CA PHE A 84 6.43 15.52 9.64
C PHE A 84 5.96 16.10 8.29
N GLY A 85 4.64 16.29 8.14
CA GLY A 85 4.05 17.05 7.04
C GLY A 85 4.12 16.31 5.71
N LYS A 86 4.40 17.05 4.62
CA LYS A 86 4.44 16.53 3.26
C LYS A 86 5.52 15.46 3.07
N GLU A 87 6.65 15.61 3.76
CA GLU A 87 7.80 14.71 3.68
C GLU A 87 7.43 13.27 4.06
N LEU A 88 6.47 13.08 4.97
CA LEU A 88 5.94 11.74 5.31
C LEU A 88 5.48 10.98 4.07
N ARG A 89 4.76 11.65 3.18
CA ARG A 89 4.20 11.02 1.98
C ARG A 89 5.30 10.63 0.99
N GLU A 90 6.29 11.49 0.82
CA GLU A 90 7.43 11.26 -0.09
C GLU A 90 8.28 10.07 0.37
N ILE A 91 8.54 9.98 1.68
CA ILE A 91 9.23 8.83 2.29
C ILE A 91 8.42 7.55 2.10
N LEU A 92 7.11 7.58 2.39
CA LEU A 92 6.27 6.41 2.24
C LEU A 92 6.20 5.93 0.79
N GLU A 93 6.09 6.84 -0.18
CA GLU A 93 6.11 6.51 -1.61
C GLU A 93 7.40 5.82 -2.04
N HIS A 94 8.55 6.36 -1.60
CA HIS A 94 9.85 5.81 -1.94
C HIS A 94 10.07 4.39 -1.36
N TYR A 95 9.70 4.17 -0.09
CA TYR A 95 9.98 2.88 0.57
C TYR A 95 8.86 1.85 0.42
N HIS A 96 7.67 2.25 -0.01
CA HIS A 96 6.57 1.34 -0.34
C HIS A 96 6.77 0.65 -1.70
N THR A 97 7.42 1.33 -2.65
CA THR A 97 7.70 0.80 -3.99
C THR A 97 8.99 -0.04 -3.99
N GLY A 98 8.90 -1.28 -4.48
CA GLY A 98 10.04 -2.20 -4.59
C GLY A 98 10.83 -2.04 -5.90
N PRO A 99 12.12 -2.41 -5.95
CA PRO A 99 12.98 -2.24 -7.13
C PRO A 99 12.52 -2.96 -8.41
N THR A 100 11.62 -3.94 -8.30
CA THR A 100 11.20 -4.82 -9.41
C THR A 100 9.68 -5.02 -9.44
N GLU A 101 8.88 -3.97 -9.22
CA GLU A 101 7.40 -3.96 -9.39
C GLU A 101 6.57 -4.67 -8.30
N GLY A 102 7.08 -4.75 -7.07
CA GLY A 102 6.33 -5.24 -5.91
C GLY A 102 6.08 -4.13 -4.89
N HIS A 103 4.85 -4.03 -4.38
CA HIS A 103 4.54 -3.12 -3.28
C HIS A 103 4.68 -3.81 -1.93
N TYR A 104 5.37 -3.17 -0.99
CA TYR A 104 5.57 -3.71 0.35
C TYR A 104 4.34 -3.53 1.25
N GLY A 105 4.04 -4.56 2.04
CA GLY A 105 3.03 -4.48 3.11
C GLY A 105 3.45 -3.55 4.24
N VAL A 106 2.54 -3.35 5.21
CA VAL A 106 2.73 -2.40 6.33
C VAL A 106 4.03 -2.65 7.08
N ASP A 107 4.27 -3.90 7.50
CA ASP A 107 5.42 -4.24 8.35
C ASP A 107 6.75 -4.02 7.62
N ILE A 108 6.83 -4.40 6.35
CA ILE A 108 8.05 -4.27 5.55
C ILE A 108 8.34 -2.79 5.28
N THR A 109 7.30 -2.01 4.94
CA THR A 109 7.44 -0.57 4.68
C THR A 109 7.87 0.17 5.95
N ALA A 110 7.21 -0.07 7.08
CA ALA A 110 7.56 0.55 8.36
C ALA A 110 8.99 0.18 8.80
N ARG A 111 9.38 -1.10 8.67
CA ARG A 111 10.73 -1.56 8.99
C ARG A 111 11.78 -0.84 8.14
N LYS A 112 11.58 -0.73 6.82
CA LYS A 112 12.50 0.00 5.94
C LYS A 112 12.62 1.46 6.40
N VAL A 113 11.51 2.15 6.62
CA VAL A 113 11.55 3.54 7.09
C VAL A 113 12.40 3.69 8.36
N PHE A 114 12.32 2.75 9.30
CA PHE A 114 13.20 2.72 10.47
C PHE A 114 14.67 2.41 10.13
N GLU A 115 14.94 1.45 9.26
CA GLU A 115 16.30 1.07 8.82
C GLU A 115 17.02 2.23 8.12
N TYR A 116 16.29 3.03 7.35
CA TYR A 116 16.80 4.23 6.68
C TYR A 116 16.84 5.48 7.57
N GLY A 117 16.61 5.32 8.88
CA GLY A 117 16.88 6.37 9.85
C GLY A 117 15.75 7.39 10.03
N PHE A 118 14.49 7.07 9.69
CA PHE A 118 13.35 7.96 9.91
C PHE A 118 12.46 7.51 11.06
N TYR A 119 11.83 8.47 11.74
CA TYR A 119 10.93 8.21 12.86
C TYR A 119 9.76 9.21 12.92
N TRP A 120 8.58 8.71 13.27
CA TRP A 120 7.50 9.50 13.85
C TRP A 120 6.57 8.58 14.66
N PRO A 121 5.83 9.10 15.67
CA PRO A 121 5.08 8.25 16.61
C PRO A 121 4.01 7.36 15.97
N THR A 122 3.50 7.75 14.80
CA THR A 122 2.33 7.14 14.17
C THR A 122 2.66 6.37 12.90
N ILE A 123 3.93 6.01 12.71
CA ILE A 123 4.45 5.33 11.51
C ILE A 123 3.61 4.16 11.03
N PHE A 124 3.29 3.18 11.87
CA PHE A 124 2.48 2.02 11.46
C PHE A 124 1.08 2.42 10.99
N ARG A 125 0.45 3.38 11.69
CA ARG A 125 -0.89 3.88 11.34
C ARG A 125 -0.86 4.65 10.03
N ASP A 126 0.15 5.49 9.83
CA ASP A 126 0.28 6.31 8.64
C ASP A 126 0.67 5.46 7.42
N VAL A 127 1.54 4.46 7.58
CA VAL A 127 1.84 3.44 6.56
C VAL A 127 0.56 2.68 6.20
N THR A 128 -0.20 2.21 7.19
CA THR A 128 -1.46 1.49 6.94
C THR A 128 -2.44 2.33 6.13
N ARG A 129 -2.61 3.60 6.52
CA ARG A 129 -3.46 4.55 5.79
C ARG A 129 -2.95 4.77 4.37
N TYR A 130 -1.64 4.99 4.21
CA TYR A 130 -1.04 5.21 2.89
C TYR A 130 -1.22 4.02 1.95
N ILE A 131 -0.99 2.78 2.43
CA ILE A 131 -1.17 1.56 1.63
C ILE A 131 -2.63 1.36 1.26
N ARG A 132 -3.57 1.62 2.18
CA ARG A 132 -5.02 1.55 1.90
C ARG A 132 -5.42 2.52 0.79
N ASP A 133 -4.85 3.72 0.81
CA ASP A 133 -5.14 4.78 -0.14
C ASP A 133 -4.27 4.67 -1.43
N CYS A 134 -3.43 3.64 -1.57
CA CYS A 134 -2.59 3.40 -2.74
C CYS A 134 -3.39 2.74 -3.88
N ASP A 135 -3.65 3.50 -4.94
CA ASP A 135 -4.40 3.05 -6.12
C ASP A 135 -3.78 1.81 -6.80
N ALA A 136 -2.45 1.65 -6.76
CA ALA A 136 -1.77 0.51 -7.35
C ALA A 136 -1.97 -0.81 -6.58
N TRP A 137 -2.10 -0.75 -5.24
CA TRP A 137 -2.56 -1.90 -4.43
C TRP A 137 -4.04 -2.22 -4.70
N ASN A 138 -4.88 -1.18 -4.79
CA ASN A 138 -6.30 -1.34 -5.09
C ASN A 138 -6.54 -1.92 -6.50
N LEU A 139 -5.77 -1.52 -7.52
CA LEU A 139 -5.85 -2.09 -8.86
C LEU A 139 -5.25 -3.50 -8.98
N SER A 140 -4.15 -3.80 -8.29
CA SER A 140 -3.45 -5.09 -8.48
C SER A 140 -4.01 -6.24 -7.63
N PHE A 141 -4.53 -5.97 -6.43
CA PHE A 141 -5.07 -7.00 -5.54
C PHE A 141 -6.60 -7.05 -5.48
N PHE A 142 -7.29 -5.90 -5.62
CA PHE A 142 -8.75 -5.83 -5.44
C PHE A 142 -9.54 -5.74 -6.74
N THR A 143 -8.99 -5.17 -7.83
CA THR A 143 -9.69 -5.23 -9.13
C THR A 143 -9.45 -6.60 -9.78
N LYS A 144 -10.40 -7.50 -9.58
CA LYS A 144 -10.48 -8.71 -10.41
C LYS A 144 -10.71 -8.26 -11.85
N LYS A 145 -9.96 -8.82 -12.79
CA LYS A 145 -10.05 -8.51 -14.24
C LYS A 145 -10.45 -9.72 -15.06
N TYR A 146 -10.16 -10.92 -14.56
CA TYR A 146 -10.36 -12.18 -15.25
C TYR A 146 -11.33 -13.07 -14.47
N ILE A 147 -12.14 -13.82 -15.20
CA ILE A 147 -12.88 -14.96 -14.67
C ILE A 147 -12.20 -16.18 -15.23
N LEU A 148 -11.61 -17.00 -14.36
CA LEU A 148 -11.16 -18.33 -14.76
C LEU A 148 -12.31 -19.29 -14.57
N VAL A 149 -12.62 -20.07 -15.60
CA VAL A 149 -13.74 -21.02 -15.60
C VAL A 149 -13.20 -22.41 -15.93
N ALA A 150 -13.49 -23.37 -15.06
CA ALA A 150 -13.34 -24.80 -15.32
C ALA A 150 -14.73 -25.42 -15.42
N VAL A 151 -14.91 -26.28 -16.42
CA VAL A 151 -16.16 -27.01 -16.64
C VAL A 151 -15.83 -28.50 -16.64
N ASP A 152 -16.47 -29.25 -15.76
CA ASP A 152 -16.39 -30.70 -15.81
C ASP A 152 -17.05 -31.22 -17.08
N TYR A 153 -16.32 -32.04 -17.83
CA TYR A 153 -16.73 -32.47 -19.15
C TYR A 153 -17.98 -33.36 -19.13
N VAL A 154 -18.22 -34.13 -18.06
CA VAL A 154 -19.34 -35.09 -18.01
C VAL A 154 -20.57 -34.47 -17.34
N SER A 155 -20.42 -34.05 -16.09
CA SER A 155 -21.50 -33.49 -15.26
C SER A 155 -21.94 -32.09 -15.69
N LYS A 156 -21.11 -31.39 -16.48
CA LYS A 156 -21.28 -29.96 -16.81
C LYS A 156 -21.17 -29.04 -15.60
N TRP A 157 -20.69 -29.54 -14.47
CA TRP A 157 -20.44 -28.73 -13.29
C TRP A 157 -19.46 -27.61 -13.61
N VAL A 158 -19.74 -26.40 -13.14
CA VAL A 158 -18.93 -25.21 -13.39
C VAL A 158 -18.26 -24.77 -12.10
N GLU A 159 -16.96 -24.54 -12.17
CA GLU A 159 -16.21 -23.85 -11.13
C GLU A 159 -15.60 -22.60 -11.74
N ALA A 160 -15.87 -21.43 -11.15
CA ALA A 160 -15.27 -20.18 -11.59
C ALA A 160 -14.67 -19.42 -10.43
N GLU A 161 -13.60 -18.67 -10.71
CA GLU A 161 -12.96 -17.81 -9.71
C GLU A 161 -12.56 -16.47 -10.36
N ALA A 162 -12.83 -15.38 -9.64
CA ALA A 162 -12.45 -14.04 -10.05
C ALA A 162 -10.98 -13.78 -9.71
N LEU A 163 -10.17 -13.45 -10.72
CA LEU A 163 -8.72 -13.31 -10.62
C LEU A 163 -8.24 -11.92 -11.07
N PRO A 164 -7.21 -11.35 -10.41
CA PRO A 164 -6.63 -10.07 -10.82
C PRO A 164 -5.75 -10.20 -12.08
N THR A 165 -5.10 -11.36 -12.28
CA THR A 165 -4.22 -11.66 -13.41
C THR A 165 -4.55 -13.03 -14.01
N ASN A 166 -4.07 -13.30 -15.23
CA ASN A 166 -4.14 -14.60 -15.90
C ASN A 166 -2.81 -15.36 -15.85
N ASP A 167 -1.97 -15.09 -14.85
CA ASP A 167 -0.65 -15.72 -14.71
C ASP A 167 -0.74 -17.20 -14.37
N ALA A 168 0.24 -17.98 -14.84
CA ALA A 168 0.29 -19.43 -14.62
C ALA A 168 0.26 -19.82 -13.13
N ARG A 169 0.85 -19.02 -12.24
CA ARG A 169 0.83 -19.29 -10.79
C ARG A 169 -0.58 -19.25 -10.22
N VAL A 170 -1.37 -18.26 -10.64
CA VAL A 170 -2.74 -18.07 -10.16
C VAL A 170 -3.64 -19.17 -10.71
N VAL A 171 -3.47 -19.55 -11.99
CA VAL A 171 -4.21 -20.68 -12.58
C VAL A 171 -3.85 -22.01 -11.93
N VAL A 172 -2.56 -22.27 -11.67
CA VAL A 172 -2.13 -23.48 -10.96
C VAL A 172 -2.75 -23.56 -9.57
N LYS A 173 -2.80 -22.45 -8.83
CA LYS A 173 -3.43 -22.40 -7.50
C LYS A 173 -4.93 -22.75 -7.58
N PHE A 174 -5.63 -22.20 -8.56
CA PHE A 174 -7.04 -22.53 -8.83
C PHE A 174 -7.22 -24.04 -9.13
N LEU A 175 -6.39 -24.60 -10.02
CA LEU A 175 -6.47 -26.02 -10.37
C LEU A 175 -6.17 -26.92 -9.16
N GLN A 176 -5.16 -26.59 -8.34
CA GLN A 176 -4.84 -27.36 -7.12
C GLN A 176 -6.01 -27.35 -6.13
N LYS A 177 -6.68 -26.21 -5.96
CA LYS A 177 -7.88 -26.08 -5.14
C LYS A 177 -9.01 -26.97 -5.70
N SER A 178 -9.27 -26.89 -7.00
CA SER A 178 -10.27 -27.73 -7.68
C SER A 178 -9.97 -29.23 -7.49
N PHE A 179 -8.72 -29.64 -7.72
CA PHE A 179 -8.29 -31.04 -7.58
C PHE A 179 -8.41 -31.56 -6.15
N SER A 180 -8.17 -30.70 -5.16
CA SER A 180 -8.35 -31.06 -3.75
C SER A 180 -9.82 -31.25 -3.35
N ARG A 181 -10.74 -30.55 -4.03
CA ARG A 181 -12.18 -30.58 -3.74
C ARG A 181 -12.91 -31.69 -4.49
N PHE A 182 -12.59 -31.88 -5.77
CA PHE A 182 -13.34 -32.76 -6.68
C PHE A 182 -12.54 -33.99 -7.13
N GLY A 183 -11.26 -34.07 -6.75
CA GLY A 183 -10.35 -35.09 -7.21
C GLY A 183 -9.58 -34.67 -8.47
N VAL A 184 -8.53 -35.43 -8.78
CA VAL A 184 -7.63 -35.14 -9.89
C VAL A 184 -8.25 -35.66 -11.20
N PRO A 185 -8.46 -34.80 -12.21
CA PRO A 185 -9.02 -35.23 -13.49
C PRO A 185 -8.01 -36.05 -14.30
N LYS A 186 -8.52 -36.92 -15.19
CA LYS A 186 -7.65 -37.68 -16.11
C LYS A 186 -6.98 -36.80 -17.17
N ALA A 187 -7.69 -35.76 -17.62
CA ALA A 187 -7.19 -34.85 -18.64
C ALA A 187 -7.70 -33.42 -18.38
N LEU A 188 -6.85 -32.45 -18.71
CA LEU A 188 -7.21 -31.03 -18.77
C LEU A 188 -7.20 -30.59 -20.23
N ILE A 189 -8.23 -29.87 -20.65
CA ILE A 189 -8.32 -29.29 -21.98
C ILE A 189 -8.31 -27.76 -21.85
N SER A 190 -7.34 -27.07 -22.48
CA SER A 190 -7.29 -25.61 -22.54
C SER A 190 -7.11 -25.11 -23.98
N ASP A 191 -7.60 -23.91 -24.26
CA ASP A 191 -7.34 -23.20 -25.51
C ASP A 191 -5.92 -22.58 -25.44
N HIS A 192 -5.22 -22.51 -26.59
CA HIS A 192 -3.83 -22.06 -26.78
C HIS A 192 -3.20 -21.18 -25.67
N GLU A 193 -2.03 -21.62 -25.17
CA GLU A 193 -1.26 -20.92 -24.14
C GLU A 193 -0.04 -20.19 -24.74
N THR A 194 0.35 -19.07 -24.13
CA THR A 194 1.63 -18.40 -24.42
C THR A 194 2.81 -19.24 -23.91
N HIS A 195 3.96 -19.16 -24.58
CA HIS A 195 5.14 -20.01 -24.30
C HIS A 195 5.61 -20.01 -22.83
N ILE A 196 5.38 -18.92 -22.09
CA ILE A 196 5.79 -18.75 -20.69
C ILE A 196 4.87 -19.55 -19.74
N TYR A 197 3.57 -19.57 -20.04
CA TYR A 197 2.54 -20.19 -19.22
C TYR A 197 2.67 -21.73 -19.19
N LYS A 198 3.11 -22.30 -20.32
CA LYS A 198 3.24 -23.73 -20.57
C LYS A 198 4.13 -24.46 -19.53
N SER A 199 5.31 -23.92 -19.20
CA SER A 199 6.30 -24.68 -18.42
C SER A 199 5.88 -24.96 -16.96
N LEU A 200 5.22 -24.02 -16.29
CA LEU A 200 4.79 -24.19 -14.90
C LEU A 200 3.53 -25.07 -14.82
N LEU A 201 2.59 -24.86 -15.75
CA LEU A 201 1.37 -25.65 -15.82
C LEU A 201 1.70 -27.11 -16.15
N GLU A 202 2.49 -27.37 -17.18
CA GLU A 202 2.87 -28.74 -17.58
C GLU A 202 3.58 -29.50 -16.47
N LYS A 203 4.52 -28.85 -15.76
CA LYS A 203 5.19 -29.45 -14.60
C LYS A 203 4.19 -29.85 -13.52
N THR A 204 3.21 -28.99 -13.26
CA THR A 204 2.16 -29.24 -12.26
C THR A 204 1.27 -30.38 -12.70
N LEU A 205 0.75 -30.36 -13.93
CA LEU A 205 -0.13 -31.41 -14.46
C LEU A 205 0.57 -32.77 -14.49
N LYS A 206 1.84 -32.81 -14.89
CA LYS A 206 2.65 -34.03 -14.84
C LYS A 206 2.80 -34.58 -13.42
N LYS A 207 2.99 -33.72 -12.42
CA LYS A 207 3.06 -34.12 -11.00
C LYS A 207 1.76 -34.79 -10.53
N TYR A 208 0.61 -34.33 -11.02
CA TYR A 208 -0.69 -34.92 -10.70
C TYR A 208 -1.10 -36.06 -11.64
N GLY A 209 -0.30 -36.40 -12.65
CA GLY A 209 -0.65 -37.42 -13.65
C GLY A 209 -1.78 -37.00 -14.60
N VAL A 210 -2.03 -35.69 -14.74
CA VAL A 210 -3.08 -35.15 -15.61
C VAL A 210 -2.54 -35.02 -17.03
N THR A 211 -3.27 -35.55 -18.01
CA THR A 211 -2.93 -35.38 -19.43
C THR A 211 -3.41 -34.01 -19.92
N HIS A 212 -2.50 -33.14 -20.33
CA HIS A 212 -2.85 -31.85 -20.93
C HIS A 212 -3.14 -31.99 -22.43
N ARG A 213 -4.29 -31.50 -22.88
CA ARG A 213 -4.67 -31.45 -24.30
C ARG A 213 -4.96 -30.01 -24.68
N LEU A 214 -4.36 -29.55 -25.77
CA LEU A 214 -4.66 -28.24 -26.34
C LEU A 214 -5.83 -28.38 -27.31
N ALA A 215 -6.82 -27.51 -27.17
CA ALA A 215 -7.89 -27.42 -28.16
C ALA A 215 -7.32 -26.84 -29.47
N THR A 216 -7.54 -27.53 -30.59
CA THR A 216 -7.16 -27.02 -31.91
C THR A 216 -8.17 -25.98 -32.40
N PRO A 217 -7.77 -24.93 -33.15
CA PRO A 217 -8.65 -23.85 -33.61
C PRO A 217 -9.88 -24.33 -34.39
N TYR A 218 -9.77 -25.47 -35.06
CA TYR A 218 -10.80 -26.03 -35.95
C TYR A 218 -11.69 -27.11 -35.31
N HIS A 219 -11.62 -27.33 -33.99
CA HIS A 219 -12.54 -28.25 -33.28
C HIS A 219 -13.50 -27.51 -32.32
N PRO A 220 -14.56 -26.86 -32.86
CA PRO A 220 -15.52 -26.10 -32.06
C PRO A 220 -16.33 -26.95 -31.07
N GLN A 221 -16.43 -28.27 -31.27
CA GLN A 221 -17.11 -29.18 -30.33
C GLN A 221 -16.39 -29.30 -28.98
N THR A 222 -15.06 -29.21 -28.96
CA THR A 222 -14.27 -29.37 -27.73
C THR A 222 -14.28 -28.09 -26.88
N SER A 223 -14.26 -26.91 -27.50
CA SER A 223 -14.37 -25.61 -26.80
C SER A 223 -15.80 -25.08 -26.67
N GLY A 224 -16.78 -25.72 -27.33
CA GLY A 224 -18.16 -25.25 -27.39
C GLY A 224 -18.85 -25.22 -26.03
N GLN A 225 -18.53 -26.18 -25.15
CA GLN A 225 -19.09 -26.23 -23.79
C GLN A 225 -18.62 -25.02 -22.96
N THR A 226 -17.31 -24.81 -22.88
CA THR A 226 -16.73 -23.66 -22.19
C THR A 226 -17.20 -22.33 -22.78
N LYS A 227 -17.34 -22.22 -24.11
CA LYS A 227 -17.87 -21.03 -24.77
C LYS A 227 -19.32 -20.73 -24.40
N ASN A 228 -20.17 -21.76 -24.32
CA ASN A 228 -21.56 -21.62 -23.91
C ASN A 228 -21.67 -21.21 -22.44
N THR A 229 -20.89 -21.84 -21.56
CA THR A 229 -20.82 -21.47 -20.14
C THR A 229 -20.34 -20.03 -19.95
N ASN A 230 -19.26 -19.64 -20.63
CA ASN A 230 -18.74 -18.27 -20.58
C ASN A 230 -19.79 -17.24 -21.05
N ARG A 231 -20.59 -17.58 -22.07
CA ARG A 231 -21.68 -16.73 -22.54
C ARG A 231 -22.83 -16.64 -21.53
N ALA A 232 -23.16 -17.74 -20.86
CA ALA A 232 -24.19 -17.78 -19.83
C ALA A 232 -23.79 -16.93 -18.61
N ILE A 233 -22.58 -17.15 -18.06
CA ILE A 233 -22.05 -16.37 -16.92
C ILE A 233 -22.06 -14.89 -17.24
N LYS A 234 -21.57 -14.48 -18.42
CA LYS A 234 -21.57 -13.07 -18.85
C LYS A 234 -22.98 -12.47 -18.85
N ARG A 235 -23.97 -13.18 -19.41
CA ARG A 235 -25.37 -12.70 -19.48
C ARG A 235 -26.01 -12.59 -18.10
N ILE A 236 -25.69 -13.49 -17.18
CA ILE A 236 -26.22 -13.44 -15.81
C ILE A 236 -25.60 -12.25 -15.07
N LEU A 237 -24.27 -12.12 -15.12
CA LEU A 237 -23.55 -10.98 -14.53
C LEU A 237 -24.05 -9.64 -15.07
N GLU A 238 -24.28 -9.52 -16.38
CA GLU A 238 -24.85 -8.31 -17.00
C GLU A 238 -26.22 -7.91 -16.43
N ARG A 239 -26.99 -8.87 -15.88
CA ARG A 239 -28.32 -8.60 -15.31
C ARG A 239 -28.29 -8.33 -13.81
N ILE A 240 -27.37 -8.95 -13.07
CA ILE A 240 -27.36 -8.87 -11.60
C ILE A 240 -26.44 -7.78 -11.06
N VAL A 241 -25.48 -7.31 -11.87
CA VAL A 241 -24.52 -6.28 -11.46
C VAL A 241 -25.09 -4.89 -11.73
N ASN A 242 -24.87 -3.96 -10.80
CA ASN A 242 -25.28 -2.56 -10.92
C ASN A 242 -24.59 -1.82 -12.09
N GLU A 243 -25.10 -0.64 -12.44
CA GLU A 243 -24.62 0.16 -13.58
C GLU A 243 -23.12 0.48 -13.51
N ASN A 244 -22.57 0.60 -12.29
CA ASN A 244 -21.16 0.90 -12.06
C ASN A 244 -20.23 -0.31 -12.30
N ARG A 245 -20.77 -1.53 -12.40
CA ARG A 245 -20.06 -2.78 -12.71
C ARG A 245 -18.86 -3.10 -11.80
N LYS A 246 -18.73 -2.47 -10.63
CA LYS A 246 -17.58 -2.66 -9.73
C LYS A 246 -17.68 -3.93 -8.88
N GLU A 247 -18.90 -4.38 -8.61
CA GLU A 247 -19.20 -5.51 -7.71
C GLU A 247 -19.34 -6.86 -8.44
N TRP A 248 -18.97 -6.92 -9.73
CA TRP A 248 -19.19 -8.14 -10.53
C TRP A 248 -18.50 -9.37 -9.93
N ALA A 249 -17.33 -9.18 -9.30
CA ALA A 249 -16.57 -10.26 -8.69
C ALA A 249 -17.29 -10.86 -7.49
N ASP A 250 -17.94 -10.02 -6.67
CA ASP A 250 -18.72 -10.46 -5.50
C ASP A 250 -20.03 -11.15 -5.92
N LYS A 251 -20.47 -10.90 -7.15
CA LYS A 251 -21.66 -11.50 -7.78
C LYS A 251 -21.35 -12.73 -8.64
N LEU A 252 -20.10 -13.18 -8.69
CA LEU A 252 -19.73 -14.32 -9.52
C LEU A 252 -20.39 -15.61 -9.03
N ASP A 253 -20.42 -15.85 -7.72
CA ASP A 253 -21.04 -17.05 -7.14
C ASP A 253 -22.55 -17.08 -7.35
N ASP A 254 -23.21 -15.91 -7.38
CA ASP A 254 -24.65 -15.77 -7.72
C ASP A 254 -24.93 -16.13 -9.20
N ALA A 255 -23.90 -16.20 -10.05
CA ALA A 255 -24.00 -16.43 -11.49
C ALA A 255 -23.61 -17.85 -11.96
N LEU A 256 -23.25 -18.74 -11.02
CA LEU A 256 -22.86 -20.14 -11.26
C LEU A 256 -24.01 -21.11 -10.96
#